data_AF-A0A3D4M9E9-F1
#
_entry.id   AF-A0A3D4M9E9-F1
#
_cell.length_a   1.000
_cell.length_b   1.000
_cell.length_c   1.000
_cell.angle_alpha   90.00
_cell.angle_beta   90.00
_cell.angle_gamma   90.00
#
_symmetry.space_group_name_H-M   'P 1'
#
loop_
_entity.id
_entity.type
_entity.pdbx_description
1 polymer ?
#
loop_
_entity_poly.entity_id
_entity_poly.type
_entity_poly.pdbx_seq_one_letter_code
_entity_poly.pdbx_strand_id
1 'polypeptide(L)'
;MLNGCLLFTCLFFVYPLKFLFSVFPSIYTPGADLDQAQNLYYIYNAGFMGIYLLFGLMYRHALRRQNELGLTGEQAFHTESQMITYFLIAATGLAPITFAMLGEGFIVLAPISYVLIWPVTAISDRRRKLLFTKKFGGENTREEPGIEDT
;
A
#
# COMPACT_ATOMS: atom_id res chain seq x y z
N MET A 1 21.02 1.70 4.21
CA MET A 1 20.94 0.53 3.31
C MET A 1 19.53 0.21 2.80
N LEU A 2 18.46 0.47 3.56
CA LEU A 2 17.07 0.24 3.10
C LEU A 2 16.68 1.02 1.83
N ASN A 3 17.06 2.30 1.72
CA ASN A 3 16.80 3.10 0.51
C ASN A 3 17.51 2.50 -0.73
N GLY A 4 18.67 1.87 -0.53
CA GLY A 4 19.37 1.11 -1.58
C GLY A 4 18.60 -0.15 -2.02
N CYS A 5 18.03 -0.91 -1.09
CA CYS A 5 17.16 -2.06 -1.43
C CYS A 5 15.89 -1.62 -2.16
N LEU A 6 15.35 -0.45 -1.83
CA LEU A 6 14.18 0.12 -2.46
C LEU A 6 14.48 0.54 -3.91
N LEU A 7 15.60 1.23 -4.12
CA LEU A 7 16.09 1.55 -5.46
C LEU A 7 16.43 0.30 -6.27
N PHE A 8 17.08 -0.70 -5.67
CA PHE A 8 17.37 -1.99 -6.31
C PHE A 8 16.10 -2.72 -6.73
N THR A 9 15.08 -2.74 -5.87
CA THR A 9 13.77 -3.33 -6.19
C THR A 9 13.10 -2.56 -7.32
N CYS A 10 13.08 -1.23 -7.27
CA CYS A 10 12.57 -0.40 -8.37
C CYS A 10 13.27 -0.70 -9.69
N LEU A 11 14.61 -0.78 -9.70
CA LEU A 11 15.43 -1.12 -10.87
C LEU A 11 15.11 -2.50 -11.42
N PHE A 12 14.97 -3.51 -10.56
CA PHE A 12 14.56 -4.85 -10.96
C PHE A 12 13.14 -4.84 -11.57
N PHE A 13 12.26 -3.97 -11.08
CA PHE A 13 10.88 -3.82 -11.54
C PHE A 13 10.69 -3.00 -12.82
N VAL A 14 11.71 -2.26 -13.27
CA VAL A 14 11.64 -1.56 -14.57
C VAL A 14 11.44 -2.54 -15.72
N TYR A 15 12.10 -3.71 -15.67
CA TYR A 15 12.05 -4.69 -16.76
C TYR A 15 10.68 -5.42 -16.85
N PRO A 16 10.12 -5.98 -15.76
CA PRO A 16 8.76 -6.52 -15.75
C PRO A 16 7.71 -5.50 -16.18
N LEU A 17 7.85 -4.23 -15.79
CA LEU A 17 6.91 -3.17 -16.17
C LEU A 17 6.95 -2.91 -17.68
N LYS A 18 8.15 -2.90 -18.28
CA LYS A 18 8.31 -2.78 -19.73
C LYS A 18 7.70 -3.97 -20.48
N PHE A 19 7.86 -5.18 -19.95
CA PHE A 19 7.25 -6.38 -20.52
C PHE A 19 5.72 -6.34 -20.46
N LEU A 20 5.15 -5.88 -19.35
CA LEU A 20 3.70 -5.67 -19.20
C LEU A 20 3.16 -4.72 -20.27
N PHE A 21 3.78 -3.56 -20.49
CA PHE A 21 3.33 -2.63 -21.53
C PHE A 21 3.44 -3.19 -22.94
N SER A 22 4.36 -4.13 -23.18
CA SER A 22 4.48 -4.81 -24.47
C SER A 22 3.35 -5.80 -24.74
N VAL A 23 2.83 -6.47 -23.71
CA VAL A 23 1.80 -7.53 -23.82
C VAL A 23 0.40 -6.98 -23.55
N PHE A 24 0.29 -5.82 -22.90
CA PHE A 24 -0.99 -5.20 -22.57
C PHE A 24 -1.94 -5.06 -23.77
N PRO A 25 -1.50 -4.58 -24.96
CA PRO A 25 -2.40 -4.46 -26.11
C PRO A 25 -2.89 -5.81 -26.64
N SER A 26 -2.05 -6.85 -26.57
CA SER A 26 -2.39 -8.19 -27.07
C SER A 26 -3.42 -8.92 -26.21
N ILE A 27 -3.64 -8.49 -24.96
CA ILE A 27 -4.67 -9.07 -24.09
C ILE A 27 -6.08 -8.61 -24.51
N TYR A 28 -6.21 -7.44 -25.15
CA TYR A 28 -7.50 -6.90 -25.59
C TYR A 28 -7.85 -7.24 -27.04
N THR A 29 -6.97 -7.95 -27.76
CA THR A 29 -7.21 -8.41 -29.13
C THR A 29 -7.92 -9.76 -29.14
N PRO A 30 -8.90 -9.99 -30.04
CA PRO A 30 -9.51 -11.31 -30.23
C PRO A 30 -8.44 -12.35 -30.63
N GLY A 31 -8.35 -13.46 -29.92
CA GLY A 31 -7.30 -14.48 -30.12
C GLY A 31 -6.08 -14.36 -29.19
N ALA A 32 -6.18 -13.55 -28.14
CA ALA A 32 -5.18 -13.46 -27.08
C ALA A 32 -4.92 -14.81 -26.41
N ASP A 33 -3.65 -15.13 -26.18
CA ASP A 33 -3.24 -16.27 -25.36
C ASP A 33 -3.49 -15.94 -23.88
N LEU A 34 -4.57 -16.51 -23.33
CA LEU A 34 -5.02 -16.27 -21.96
C LEU A 34 -4.02 -16.83 -20.94
N ASP A 35 -3.28 -17.89 -21.28
CA ASP A 35 -2.25 -18.46 -20.41
C ASP A 35 -1.06 -17.48 -20.26
N GLN A 36 -0.70 -16.79 -21.34
CA GLN A 36 0.32 -15.76 -21.31
C GLN A 36 -0.12 -14.56 -20.45
N ALA A 37 -1.39 -14.17 -20.55
CA ALA A 37 -1.97 -13.12 -19.71
C ALA A 37 -1.96 -13.51 -18.22
N GLN A 38 -2.34 -14.76 -17.91
CA GLN A 38 -2.35 -15.28 -16.53
C GLN A 38 -0.95 -15.30 -15.90
N ASN A 39 0.06 -15.80 -16.62
CA ASN A 39 1.45 -15.77 -16.15
C ASN A 39 1.96 -14.34 -15.89
N LEU A 40 1.57 -13.39 -16.74
CA LEU A 40 1.91 -11.99 -16.58
C LEU A 40 1.28 -11.38 -15.32
N TYR A 41 0.02 -11.73 -15.02
CA TYR A 41 -0.64 -11.30 -13.78
C TYR A 41 0.06 -11.84 -12.53
N TYR A 42 0.56 -13.07 -12.53
CA TYR A 42 1.30 -13.61 -11.38
C TYR A 42 2.60 -12.86 -11.12
N ILE A 43 3.42 -12.65 -12.16
CA ILE A 43 4.69 -11.93 -12.04
C ILE A 43 4.46 -10.49 -11.58
N TYR A 44 3.45 -9.82 -12.15
CA TYR A 44 3.13 -8.43 -11.81
C TYR A 44 2.54 -8.26 -10.41
N ASN A 45 1.72 -9.19 -9.93
CA ASN A 45 1.20 -9.12 -8.57
C ASN A 45 2.27 -9.49 -7.52
N ALA A 46 3.14 -10.47 -7.79
CA ALA A 46 4.21 -10.87 -6.88
C ALA A 46 5.20 -9.71 -6.58
N GLY A 47 5.86 -9.20 -7.60
CA GLY A 47 5.45 -7.90 -8.07
C GLY A 47 5.28 -6.69 -7.15
N PHE A 48 4.15 -6.05 -7.45
CA PHE A 48 3.39 -5.12 -6.65
C PHE A 48 3.47 -5.44 -5.15
N MET A 49 3.14 -6.68 -4.74
CA MET A 49 3.16 -7.08 -3.34
C MET A 49 4.55 -6.91 -2.72
N GLY A 50 5.60 -7.33 -3.40
CA GLY A 50 6.98 -7.20 -2.95
C GLY A 50 7.38 -5.75 -2.68
N ILE A 51 7.03 -4.82 -3.58
CA ILE A 51 7.29 -3.39 -3.41
C ILE A 51 6.57 -2.84 -2.18
N TYR A 52 5.26 -3.09 -2.05
CA TYR A 52 4.47 -2.58 -0.93
C TYR A 52 4.87 -3.20 0.41
N LEU A 53 5.26 -4.48 0.43
CA LEU A 53 5.82 -5.13 1.61
C LEU A 53 7.16 -4.51 2.02
N LEU A 54 8.03 -4.18 1.05
CA LEU A 54 9.29 -3.48 1.33
C LEU A 54 9.06 -2.09 1.91
N PHE A 55 8.09 -1.33 1.38
CA PHE A 55 7.67 -0.09 2.00
C PHE A 55 7.17 -0.32 3.43
N GLY A 56 6.28 -1.28 3.66
CA GLY A 56 5.81 -1.62 5.02
C GLY A 56 6.95 -1.97 5.98
N LEU A 57 7.92 -2.77 5.53
CA LEU A 57 9.13 -3.12 6.28
C LEU A 57 10.02 -1.90 6.57
N MET A 58 10.11 -0.96 5.63
CA MET A 58 10.83 0.29 5.82
C MET A 58 10.22 1.16 6.92
N TYR A 59 8.90 1.35 6.90
CA TYR A 59 8.20 2.08 7.96
C TYR A 59 8.30 1.35 9.30
N ARG A 60 8.26 0.00 9.32
CA ARG A 60 8.52 -0.79 10.52
C ARG A 60 9.94 -0.57 11.07
N HIS A 61 10.93 -0.48 10.19
CA HIS A 61 12.30 -0.19 10.57
C HIS A 61 12.45 1.22 11.16
N ALA A 62 11.80 2.22 10.54
CA ALA A 62 11.77 3.59 11.05
C ALA A 62 11.15 3.67 12.45
N LEU A 63 10.04 2.95 12.70
CA LEU A 63 9.40 2.89 14.02
C LEU A 63 10.29 2.24 15.08
N ARG A 64 11.07 1.21 14.72
CA ARG A 64 12.04 0.58 15.64
C ARG A 64 13.18 1.53 16.03
N ARG A 65 13.50 2.50 15.17
CA ARG A 65 14.52 3.54 15.40
C ARG A 65 13.92 4.90 15.74
N GLN A 66 12.66 4.95 16.20
CA GLN A 66 11.96 6.21 16.48
C GLN A 66 12.71 7.11 17.48
N ASN A 67 13.38 6.51 18.46
CA ASN A 67 14.16 7.23 19.47
C ASN A 67 15.45 7.83 18.89
N GLU A 68 16.10 7.13 17.93
CA GLU A 68 17.29 7.63 17.23
C GLU A 68 16.95 8.71 16.21
N LEU A 69 15.75 8.64 15.63
CA LEU A 69 15.23 9.59 14.64
C LEU A 69 14.59 10.83 15.28
N GLY A 70 14.44 10.86 16.61
CA GLY A 70 13.83 11.97 17.33
C GLY A 70 12.36 12.21 16.93
N LEU A 71 11.63 11.16 16.57
CA LEU A 71 10.24 11.29 16.12
C LEU A 71 9.35 11.77 17.27
N THR A 72 8.55 12.80 17.01
CA THR A 72 7.50 13.21 17.95
C THR A 72 6.38 12.16 17.99
N GLY A 73 5.58 12.14 19.07
CA GLY A 73 4.48 11.18 19.22
C GLY A 73 3.48 11.19 18.05
N GLU A 74 3.28 12.35 17.43
CA GLU A 74 2.47 12.51 16.21
C GLU A 74 3.13 11.89 14.98
N GLN A 75 4.43 12.16 14.77
CA GLN A 75 5.17 11.61 13.63
C GLN A 75 5.30 10.09 13.71
N ALA A 76 5.48 9.53 14.91
CA ALA A 76 5.47 8.09 15.13
C ALA A 76 4.10 7.48 14.79
N PHE A 77 3.00 8.12 15.21
CA PHE A 77 1.64 7.68 14.88
C PHE A 77 1.34 7.74 13.37
N HIS A 78 1.82 8.79 12.69
CA HIS A 78 1.72 8.89 11.24
C HIS A 78 2.49 7.76 10.55
N THR A 79 3.72 7.50 11.00
CA THR A 79 4.61 6.44 10.48
C THR A 79 4.00 5.04 10.65
N GLU A 80 3.37 4.77 11.80
CA GLU A 80 2.64 3.53 12.07
C GLU A 80 1.42 3.36 11.16
N SER A 81 0.64 4.41 10.98
CA SER A 81 -0.52 4.39 10.09
C SER A 81 -0.11 4.13 8.63
N GLN A 82 0.99 4.74 8.18
CA GLN A 82 1.53 4.51 6.83
C GLN A 82 2.02 3.07 6.65
N MET A 83 2.69 2.49 7.65
CA MET A 83 3.07 1.08 7.65
C MET A 83 1.87 0.17 7.40
N ILE A 84 0.79 0.34 8.19
CA ILE A 84 -0.42 -0.49 8.08
C ILE A 84 -1.06 -0.32 6.70
N THR A 85 -1.15 0.91 6.18
CA THR A 85 -1.69 1.18 4.84
C THR A 85 -0.92 0.42 3.76
N TYR A 86 0.42 0.40 3.81
CA TYR A 86 1.21 -0.35 2.82
C TYR A 86 1.02 -1.87 2.92
N PHE A 87 0.85 -2.42 4.13
CA PHE A 87 0.50 -3.84 4.28
C PHE A 87 -0.90 -4.16 3.74
N LEU A 88 -1.87 -3.28 3.95
CA LEU A 88 -3.21 -3.42 3.39
C LEU A 88 -3.21 -3.36 1.86
N ILE A 89 -2.44 -2.44 1.27
CA ILE A 89 -2.26 -2.38 -0.19
C ILE A 89 -1.56 -3.64 -0.69
N ALA A 90 -0.53 -4.13 -0.02
CA ALA A 90 0.09 -5.40 -0.40
C ALA A 90 -0.92 -6.57 -0.37
N ALA A 91 -1.81 -6.60 0.63
CA ALA A 91 -2.84 -7.63 0.74
C ALA A 91 -3.86 -7.59 -0.41
N THR A 92 -4.15 -6.43 -1.01
CA THR A 92 -5.06 -6.37 -2.17
C THR A 92 -4.48 -7.06 -3.40
N GLY A 93 -3.16 -7.18 -3.51
CA GLY A 93 -2.48 -7.93 -4.57
C GLY A 93 -2.78 -9.44 -4.56
N LEU A 94 -3.32 -9.99 -3.46
CA LEU A 94 -3.77 -11.37 -3.40
C LEU A 94 -5.09 -11.60 -4.14
N ALA A 95 -5.97 -10.59 -4.19
CA ALA A 95 -7.28 -10.72 -4.84
C ALA A 95 -7.16 -11.09 -6.34
N PRO A 96 -6.41 -10.37 -7.19
CA PRO A 96 -6.25 -10.74 -8.60
C PRO A 96 -5.59 -12.10 -8.80
N ILE A 97 -4.67 -12.52 -7.90
CA ILE A 97 -4.07 -13.87 -7.93
C ILE A 97 -5.15 -14.93 -7.70
N THR A 98 -6.03 -14.72 -6.71
CA THR A 98 -7.14 -15.65 -6.45
C THR A 98 -8.15 -15.69 -7.59
N PHE A 99 -8.47 -14.56 -8.24
CA PHE A 99 -9.33 -14.53 -9.42
C PHE A 99 -8.70 -15.24 -10.61
N ALA A 100 -7.39 -15.08 -10.83
CA ALA A 100 -6.66 -15.79 -11.87
C ALA A 100 -6.65 -17.31 -11.64
N MET A 101 -6.70 -17.79 -10.40
CA MET A 101 -6.81 -19.22 -10.09
C MET A 101 -8.22 -19.79 -10.31
N LEU A 102 -9.27 -18.96 -10.31
CA LEU A 102 -10.66 -19.40 -10.43
C LEU A 102 -11.14 -19.61 -11.89
N GLY A 103 -10.31 -19.25 -12.88
CA GLY A 103 -10.50 -19.61 -14.28
C GLY A 103 -10.54 -18.44 -15.28
N GLU A 104 -10.44 -18.77 -16.56
CA GLU A 104 -10.29 -17.86 -17.71
C GLU A 104 -11.37 -16.77 -17.80
N GLY A 105 -12.60 -17.07 -17.38
CA GLY A 105 -13.72 -16.11 -17.40
C GLY A 105 -13.57 -14.92 -16.44
N PHE A 106 -12.70 -15.04 -15.42
CA PHE A 106 -12.49 -14.00 -14.42
C PHE A 106 -11.25 -13.14 -14.68
N ILE A 107 -10.50 -13.39 -15.76
CA ILE A 107 -9.31 -12.59 -16.12
C ILE A 107 -9.67 -11.12 -16.33
N VAL A 108 -10.83 -10.83 -16.91
CA VAL A 108 -11.34 -9.45 -17.11
C VAL A 108 -11.68 -8.77 -15.78
N LEU A 109 -11.97 -9.54 -14.72
CA LEU A 109 -12.25 -9.02 -13.39
C LEU A 109 -10.97 -8.78 -12.56
N ALA A 110 -9.83 -9.33 -12.96
CA ALA A 110 -8.56 -9.13 -12.26
C ALA A 110 -8.13 -7.64 -12.24
N PRO A 111 -8.19 -6.84 -13.33
CA PRO A 111 -7.97 -5.40 -13.27
C PRO A 111 -8.95 -4.65 -12.37
N ILE A 112 -10.22 -5.09 -12.35
CA ILE A 112 -11.28 -4.46 -11.56
C ILE A 112 -11.01 -4.63 -10.06
N SER A 113 -10.35 -5.71 -9.65
CA SER A 113 -9.94 -5.90 -8.25
C SER A 113 -9.01 -4.79 -7.73
N TYR A 114 -8.25 -4.09 -8.58
CA TYR A 114 -7.43 -2.94 -8.15
C TYR A 114 -8.27 -1.73 -7.76
N VAL A 115 -9.53 -1.63 -8.22
CA VAL A 115 -10.47 -0.60 -7.73
C VAL A 115 -10.69 -0.75 -6.22
N LEU A 116 -10.52 -1.96 -5.66
CA LEU A 116 -10.62 -2.22 -4.23
C LEU A 116 -9.52 -1.53 -3.40
N ILE A 117 -8.43 -1.07 -4.02
CA ILE A 117 -7.40 -0.27 -3.32
C ILE A 117 -8.02 1.02 -2.77
N TRP A 118 -8.88 1.69 -3.54
CA TRP A 118 -9.54 2.94 -3.15
C TRP A 118 -10.34 2.84 -1.84
N PRO A 119 -11.30 1.90 -1.68
CA PRO A 119 -12.02 1.75 -0.43
C PRO A 119 -11.11 1.27 0.71
N VAL A 120 -10.11 0.42 0.43
CA VAL A 120 -9.16 -0.05 1.46
C VAL A 120 -8.37 1.14 2.05
N THR A 121 -7.84 2.02 1.20
CA THR A 121 -7.11 3.20 1.65
C THR A 121 -8.03 4.27 2.26
N ALA A 122 -9.25 4.41 1.74
CA ALA A 122 -10.22 5.36 2.31
C ALA A 122 -10.65 4.95 3.74
N ILE A 123 -10.84 3.65 3.97
CA ILE A 123 -11.17 3.12 5.30
C ILE A 123 -9.99 3.29 6.26
N SER A 124 -8.76 3.00 5.84
CA SER A 124 -7.58 3.19 6.70
C SER A 124 -7.37 4.66 7.05
N ASP A 125 -7.54 5.58 6.09
CA ASP A 125 -7.43 7.02 6.33
C ASP A 125 -8.53 7.55 7.25
N ARG A 126 -9.77 7.04 7.10
CA ARG A 126 -10.88 7.43 7.98
C ARG A 126 -10.64 6.94 9.41
N ARG A 127 -10.13 5.72 9.59
CA ARG A 127 -9.73 5.20 10.90
C ARG A 127 -8.57 5.98 11.50
N ARG A 128 -7.57 6.37 10.70
CA ARG A 128 -6.43 7.20 11.12
C ARG A 128 -6.90 8.53 11.70
N LYS A 129 -7.78 9.25 10.99
CA LYS A 129 -8.31 10.55 11.44
C LYS A 129 -9.02 10.44 12.79
N LEU A 130 -9.84 9.41 12.97
CA LEU A 130 -10.56 9.16 14.22
C LEU A 130 -9.61 8.87 15.40
N LEU A 131 -8.60 8.03 15.18
CA LEU A 131 -7.61 7.67 16.20
C LEU A 131 -6.69 8.86 16.54
N PHE A 132 -6.36 9.69 15.55
CA PHE A 132 -5.59 10.92 15.76
C PHE A 132 -6.34 11.91 16.66
N THR A 133 -7.60 12.22 16.34
CA THR A 133 -8.44 13.11 17.15
C THR A 133 -8.64 12.56 18.56
N LYS A 134 -8.80 11.25 18.74
CA LYS A 134 -8.94 10.64 20.07
C LYS A 134 -7.65 10.70 20.91
N LYS A 135 -6.48 10.63 20.26
CA LYS A 135 -5.18 10.55 20.95
C LYS A 135 -4.55 11.93 21.22
N PHE A 136 -4.79 12.92 20.35
CA PHE A 136 -4.18 14.26 20.44
C PHE A 136 -5.21 15.40 20.52
N GLY A 137 -6.47 15.17 20.17
CA GLY A 137 -7.52 16.18 20.26
C GLY A 137 -8.01 16.49 21.68
N GLY A 138 -7.61 15.70 22.68
CA GLY A 138 -7.97 15.92 24.09
C GLY A 138 -6.95 16.74 24.90
N GLU A 139 -5.76 17.03 24.36
CA GLU A 139 -4.75 17.86 25.05
C GLU A 139 -5.01 19.37 24.91
N ASN A 140 -5.72 19.80 23.85
CA ASN A 140 -5.95 21.22 23.56
C ASN A 140 -7.16 21.84 24.30
N THR A 141 -7.70 21.17 25.32
CA THR A 141 -8.86 21.65 26.11
C THR A 141 -8.52 21.78 27.60
N ARG A 142 -7.24 21.67 27.98
CA ARG A 142 -6.79 21.79 29.38
C ARG A 142 -5.93 23.03 29.67
N GLU A 143 -5.87 23.98 28.73
CA GLU A 143 -5.21 25.28 28.93
C GLU A 143 -6.23 26.42 28.75
N GLU A 144 -7.25 26.46 29.59
CA GLU A 144 -7.84 27.75 30.00
C GLU A 144 -7.79 27.80 31.53
N PRO A 145 -6.68 28.25 32.13
CA PRO A 145 -6.69 28.66 33.52
C PRO A 145 -7.51 29.94 33.63
N GLY A 146 -8.58 29.88 34.44
CA GLY A 146 -9.41 31.03 34.75
C GLY A 146 -8.61 32.19 35.35
N ILE A 147 -8.83 33.38 34.79
CA ILE A 147 -8.47 34.71 35.28
C ILE A 147 -9.51 35.63 34.61
N GLU A 148 -10.34 36.46 35.22
CA GLU A 148 -10.51 36.99 36.58
C GLU A 148 -11.98 37.45 36.68
N ASP A 149 -12.69 37.08 37.75
CA ASP A 149 -13.79 37.89 38.30
C ASP A 149 -13.15 38.85 39.31
N THR A 150 -12.98 40.13 38.96
CA THR A 150 -13.03 41.31 39.86
C THR A 150 -13.19 42.59 39.07
#